data_AF-A0A2N1QT50-F1
#
_entry.id   AF-A0A2N1QT50-F1
#
_cell.length_a   1.000
_cell.length_b   1.000
_cell.length_c   1.000
_cell.angle_alpha   90.00
_cell.angle_beta   90.00
_cell.angle_gamma   90.00
#
_symmetry.space_group_name_H-M   'P 1'
#
loop_
_entity.id
_entity.type
_entity.pdbx_description
1 polymer ?
#
loop_
_entity_poly.entity_id
_entity_poly.type
_entity_poly.pdbx_seq_one_letter_code
_entity_poly.pdbx_strand_id
1 'polypeptide(L)'
;MDEESFVSRPLPNAYFMRDSAAVIGDCAVSAATAFDVRMVEAVITRFIFTHHPDFTARTLLFDGPSERNRNMTVEGGDIIVLSPKVFAIGISERTTPYALERIVRNAARISESDVTVFAVDLPKTRATIHLDMVFTMIDQGSALIYEPVILGAQKNSIYRIDAGKGGKLKYREVNSLLAGLKEEGIDLEPVLCGKGHRIYQQREQWLSGANSFAFAPGKILMYSCNKFTVEALADAGFDVVDSKAFIGGADCVDNHKRLAVTFDGIELARGGGGARCMTLPVERLKVE
;
A
#
# COMPACT_ATOMS: atom_id res chain seq x y z
N MET A 1 9.57 39.65 1.81
CA MET A 1 9.47 38.31 2.41
C MET A 1 9.28 38.52 3.88
N ASP A 2 8.20 37.99 4.46
CA ASP A 2 8.07 38.01 5.91
C ASP A 2 9.15 37.09 6.54
N GLU A 3 9.53 37.32 7.79
CA GLU A 3 10.62 36.57 8.46
C GLU A 3 10.31 35.07 8.66
N GLU A 4 9.05 34.65 8.51
CA GLU A 4 8.55 33.27 8.56
C GLU A 4 8.41 32.62 7.17
N SER A 5 8.73 33.32 6.07
CA SER A 5 8.63 32.78 4.71
C SER A 5 9.83 31.88 4.36
N PHE A 6 9.55 30.60 4.08
CA PHE A 6 10.57 29.68 3.56
C PHE A 6 10.96 29.99 2.10
N VAL A 7 12.27 30.05 1.81
CA VAL A 7 12.80 30.15 0.43
C VAL A 7 12.46 28.91 -0.39
N SER A 8 12.52 27.73 0.23
CA SER A 8 12.05 26.46 -0.32
C SER A 8 11.06 25.83 0.65
N ARG A 9 9.90 25.40 0.16
CA ARG A 9 8.86 24.82 1.02
C ARG A 9 9.40 23.54 1.70
N PRO A 10 9.13 23.34 3.00
CA PRO A 10 9.47 22.09 3.65
C PRO A 10 8.71 20.92 3.01
N LEU A 11 9.24 19.70 3.17
CA LEU A 11 8.63 18.46 2.70
C LEU A 11 8.11 17.65 3.90
N PRO A 12 7.04 18.12 4.60
CA PRO A 12 6.58 17.49 5.83
C PRO A 12 6.05 16.07 5.62
N ASN A 13 5.69 15.68 4.39
CA ASN A 13 5.20 14.34 4.07
C ASN A 13 6.31 13.40 3.58
N ALA A 14 7.58 13.83 3.53
CA ALA A 14 8.68 13.02 3.00
C ALA A 14 8.92 11.73 3.80
N TYR A 15 8.50 11.68 5.08
CA TYR A 15 8.56 10.46 5.88
C TYR A 15 7.52 9.40 5.44
N PHE A 16 6.48 9.80 4.70
CA PHE A 16 5.58 8.88 4.01
C PHE A 16 6.15 8.49 2.64
N MET A 17 7.26 7.76 2.68
CA MET A 17 7.99 7.31 1.48
C MET A 17 7.14 6.47 0.52
N ARG A 18 6.03 5.90 1.01
CA ARG A 18 5.10 5.11 0.22
C ARG A 18 4.48 5.87 -0.94
N ASP A 19 4.23 7.16 -0.78
CA ASP A 19 3.33 7.83 -1.72
C ASP A 19 4.07 8.40 -2.93
N SER A 20 5.36 8.71 -2.75
CA SER A 20 6.22 9.30 -3.79
C SER A 20 6.71 8.28 -4.82
N ALA A 21 6.66 6.99 -4.51
CA ALA A 21 7.00 5.92 -5.45
C ALA A 21 6.41 4.56 -5.06
N ALA A 22 6.44 3.61 -5.99
CA ALA A 22 6.21 2.19 -5.74
C ALA A 22 7.19 1.33 -6.55
N VAL A 23 7.46 0.12 -6.10
CA VAL A 23 8.32 -0.85 -6.80
C VAL A 23 7.49 -2.06 -7.20
N ILE A 24 7.61 -2.48 -8.47
CA ILE A 24 6.94 -3.63 -9.06
C ILE A 24 8.02 -4.48 -9.75
N GLY A 25 8.40 -5.59 -9.10
CA GLY A 25 9.55 -6.38 -9.55
C GLY A 25 10.84 -5.57 -9.49
N ASP A 26 11.56 -5.52 -10.61
CA ASP A 26 12.77 -4.72 -10.80
C ASP A 26 12.50 -3.33 -11.41
N CYS A 27 11.23 -2.92 -11.48
CA CYS A 27 10.79 -1.66 -12.05
C CYS A 27 10.19 -0.75 -10.98
N ALA A 28 10.14 0.54 -11.27
CA ALA A 28 9.58 1.53 -10.36
C ALA A 28 8.43 2.33 -11.00
N VAL A 29 7.58 2.88 -10.15
CA VAL A 29 6.60 3.93 -10.45
C VAL A 29 7.04 5.14 -9.66
N SER A 30 7.34 6.24 -10.34
CA SER A 30 7.48 7.54 -9.67
C SER A 30 6.12 8.23 -9.68
N ALA A 31 5.71 8.75 -8.52
CA ALA A 31 4.36 9.28 -8.35
C ALA A 31 4.08 10.55 -9.18
N ALA A 32 2.87 10.65 -9.71
CA ALA A 32 2.29 11.92 -10.12
C ALA A 32 1.28 12.32 -9.04
N THR A 33 1.74 13.01 -8.01
CA THR A 33 0.90 13.30 -6.83
C THR A 33 -0.28 14.19 -7.21
N ALA A 34 -1.44 13.95 -6.63
CA ALA A 34 -2.63 14.74 -6.97
C ALA A 34 -2.44 16.23 -6.61
N PHE A 35 -1.81 16.49 -5.46
CA PHE A 35 -1.50 17.83 -4.97
C PHE A 35 -0.03 18.18 -5.16
N ASP A 36 0.24 19.46 -5.45
CA ASP A 36 1.59 19.95 -5.78
C ASP A 36 2.59 19.84 -4.63
N VAL A 37 2.11 19.86 -3.37
CA VAL A 37 2.96 19.90 -2.16
C VAL A 37 3.94 18.72 -2.07
N ARG A 38 3.64 17.60 -2.74
CA ARG A 38 4.45 16.37 -2.72
C ARG A 38 5.21 16.10 -4.01
N MET A 39 5.09 16.97 -5.02
CA MET A 39 5.76 16.74 -6.31
C MET A 39 7.28 16.70 -6.21
N VAL A 40 7.87 17.48 -5.28
CA VAL A 40 9.31 17.45 -5.03
C VAL A 40 9.75 16.08 -4.49
N GLU A 41 8.92 15.42 -3.68
CA GLU A 41 9.19 14.07 -3.18
C GLU A 41 9.24 13.04 -4.32
N ALA A 42 8.35 13.17 -5.31
CA ALA A 42 8.36 12.34 -6.51
C ALA A 42 9.59 12.60 -7.40
N VAL A 43 10.05 13.86 -7.51
CA VAL A 43 11.29 14.19 -8.24
C VAL A 43 12.51 13.56 -7.58
N ILE A 44 12.59 13.59 -6.25
CA ILE A 44 13.70 12.99 -5.49
C ILE A 44 13.72 11.47 -5.69
N THR A 45 12.60 10.79 -5.51
CA THR A 45 12.51 9.33 -5.69
C THR A 45 12.78 8.92 -7.14
N ARG A 46 12.26 9.67 -8.13
CA ARG A 46 12.59 9.48 -9.54
C ARG A 46 14.09 9.54 -9.78
N PHE A 47 14.77 10.55 -9.24
CA PHE A 47 16.21 10.71 -9.39
C PHE A 47 16.97 9.50 -8.83
N ILE A 48 16.61 9.05 -7.63
CA ILE A 48 17.21 7.86 -7.00
C ILE A 48 17.03 6.62 -7.89
N PHE A 49 15.81 6.31 -8.32
CA PHE A 49 15.51 5.13 -9.15
C PHE A 49 16.08 5.18 -10.57
N THR A 50 16.62 6.32 -11.02
CA THR A 50 17.18 6.47 -12.37
C THR A 50 18.69 6.70 -12.40
N HIS A 51 19.32 7.06 -11.28
CA HIS A 51 20.74 7.42 -11.25
C HIS A 51 21.53 6.75 -10.13
N HIS A 52 20.92 6.31 -9.03
CA HIS A 52 21.67 5.74 -7.92
C HIS A 52 22.07 4.30 -8.22
N PRO A 53 23.36 3.92 -8.18
CA PRO A 53 23.83 2.58 -8.59
C PRO A 53 23.10 1.43 -7.89
N ASP A 54 22.87 1.57 -6.59
CA ASP A 54 22.23 0.51 -5.78
C ASP A 54 20.71 0.45 -5.91
N PHE A 55 20.07 1.48 -6.47
CA PHE A 55 18.60 1.61 -6.51
C PHE A 55 18.05 1.80 -7.93
N THR A 56 18.88 1.72 -8.95
CA THR A 56 18.44 1.96 -10.32
C THR A 56 17.42 0.90 -10.74
N ALA A 57 16.20 1.33 -11.06
CA ALA A 57 15.16 0.46 -11.59
C ALA A 57 15.48 0.13 -13.05
N ARG A 58 15.11 -1.07 -13.50
CA ARG A 58 15.23 -1.48 -14.92
C ARG A 58 14.52 -0.48 -15.83
N THR A 59 13.34 -0.04 -15.43
CA THR A 59 12.61 1.05 -16.09
C THR A 59 11.58 1.67 -15.15
N LEU A 60 11.09 2.86 -15.52
CA LEU A 60 9.92 3.46 -14.90
C LEU A 60 8.66 3.00 -15.64
N LEU A 61 7.78 2.29 -14.93
CA LEU A 61 6.44 1.94 -15.44
C LEU A 61 5.55 3.17 -15.58
N PHE A 62 5.89 4.22 -14.83
CA PHE A 62 5.26 5.54 -14.90
C PHE A 62 6.24 6.58 -14.37
N ASP A 63 6.50 7.62 -15.16
CA ASP A 63 7.36 8.75 -14.80
C ASP A 63 6.47 9.93 -14.40
N GLY A 64 6.03 9.95 -13.14
CA GLY A 64 5.08 10.94 -12.64
C GLY A 64 5.50 12.41 -12.84
N PRO A 65 6.73 12.83 -12.52
CA PRO A 65 7.20 14.17 -12.81
C PRO A 65 7.10 14.60 -14.28
N SER A 66 7.19 13.66 -15.23
CA SER A 66 7.08 13.93 -16.66
C SER A 66 5.65 13.76 -17.21
N GLU A 67 4.86 12.83 -16.66
CA GLU A 67 3.56 12.43 -17.19
C GLU A 67 2.36 13.10 -16.49
N ARG A 68 2.57 13.75 -15.34
CA ARG A 68 1.50 14.33 -14.51
C ARG A 68 0.65 15.34 -15.29
N ASN A 69 -0.66 15.14 -15.21
CA ASN A 69 -1.67 16.11 -15.64
C ASN A 69 -3.00 15.83 -14.93
N ARG A 70 -4.04 16.61 -15.25
CA ARG A 70 -5.38 16.50 -14.62
C ARG A 70 -6.00 15.09 -14.66
N ASN A 71 -5.60 14.26 -15.62
CA ASN A 71 -6.12 12.90 -15.81
C ASN A 71 -5.12 11.82 -15.37
N MET A 72 -3.88 12.18 -15.06
CA MET A 72 -2.77 11.26 -14.80
C MET A 72 -2.15 11.58 -13.45
N THR A 73 -2.74 11.01 -12.40
CA THR A 73 -2.20 11.06 -11.03
C THR A 73 -2.12 9.66 -10.48
N VAL A 74 -1.09 9.38 -9.70
CA VAL A 74 -0.88 8.11 -9.01
C VAL A 74 0.03 8.33 -7.82
N GLU A 75 -0.31 7.70 -6.71
CA GLU A 75 0.51 7.65 -5.49
C GLU A 75 0.72 6.19 -5.08
N GLY A 76 1.90 5.88 -4.53
CA GLY A 76 2.28 4.48 -4.27
C GLY A 76 1.46 3.78 -3.17
N GLY A 77 0.73 4.53 -2.33
CA GLY A 77 -0.22 3.99 -1.35
C GLY A 77 -1.34 3.17 -2.00
N ASP A 78 -1.71 3.49 -3.24
CA ASP A 78 -2.72 2.73 -3.98
C ASP A 78 -2.18 1.44 -4.60
N ILE A 79 -0.86 1.25 -4.67
CA ILE A 79 -0.24 0.13 -5.36
C ILE A 79 0.14 -0.97 -4.34
N ILE A 80 -0.44 -2.14 -4.52
CA ILE A 80 -0.16 -3.34 -3.72
C ILE A 80 0.27 -4.47 -4.66
N VAL A 81 1.53 -4.87 -4.55
CA VAL A 81 2.08 -6.04 -5.24
C VAL A 81 1.78 -7.27 -4.39
N LEU A 82 0.93 -8.17 -4.90
CA LEU A 82 0.48 -9.36 -4.18
C LEU A 82 1.26 -10.61 -4.61
N SER A 83 1.69 -10.66 -5.87
CA SER A 83 2.63 -11.63 -6.40
C SER A 83 3.40 -11.02 -7.58
N PRO A 84 4.38 -11.72 -8.18
CA PRO A 84 5.08 -11.22 -9.37
C PRO A 84 4.17 -10.86 -10.55
N LYS A 85 2.96 -11.44 -10.62
CA LYS A 85 2.01 -11.24 -11.74
C LYS A 85 0.65 -10.69 -11.33
N VAL A 86 0.37 -10.57 -10.03
CA VAL A 86 -0.94 -10.11 -9.51
C VAL A 86 -0.77 -8.86 -8.65
N PHE A 87 -1.48 -7.79 -9.01
CA PHE A 87 -1.48 -6.52 -8.28
C PHE A 87 -2.91 -6.11 -7.89
N ALA A 88 -3.04 -5.35 -6.81
CA ALA A 88 -4.24 -4.56 -6.53
C ALA A 88 -3.87 -3.08 -6.60
N ILE A 89 -4.66 -2.29 -7.33
CA ILE A 89 -4.45 -0.86 -7.50
C ILE A 89 -5.74 -0.10 -7.16
N GLY A 90 -5.66 0.83 -6.21
CA GLY A 90 -6.77 1.72 -5.88
C GLY A 90 -7.03 2.75 -6.97
N ILE A 91 -8.30 2.98 -7.29
CA ILE A 91 -8.78 4.19 -7.96
C ILE A 91 -9.32 5.08 -6.84
N SER A 92 -8.66 6.21 -6.60
CA SER A 92 -8.85 7.00 -5.39
C SER A 92 -8.91 8.50 -5.70
N GLU A 93 -8.91 9.35 -4.66
CA GLU A 93 -8.67 10.79 -4.85
C GLU A 93 -7.25 11.11 -5.34
N ARG A 94 -6.33 10.14 -5.24
CA ARG A 94 -4.90 10.29 -5.57
C ARG A 94 -4.50 9.57 -6.85
N THR A 95 -5.16 8.46 -7.17
CA THR A 95 -4.84 7.63 -8.34
C THR A 95 -5.98 7.58 -9.33
N THR A 96 -5.72 8.00 -10.57
CA THR A 96 -6.70 8.01 -11.66
C THR A 96 -6.73 6.68 -12.42
N PRO A 97 -7.86 6.29 -13.02
CA PRO A 97 -7.95 5.08 -13.83
C PRO A 97 -6.99 5.11 -15.05
N TYR A 98 -6.71 6.28 -15.62
CA TYR A 98 -5.78 6.40 -16.75
C TYR A 98 -4.32 6.12 -16.34
N ALA A 99 -3.90 6.58 -15.16
CA ALA A 99 -2.57 6.29 -14.64
C ALA A 99 -2.44 4.79 -14.30
N LEU A 100 -3.48 4.21 -13.70
CA LEU A 100 -3.57 2.77 -13.49
C LEU A 100 -3.39 2.00 -14.81
N GLU A 101 -4.18 2.29 -15.85
CA GLU A 101 -4.04 1.60 -17.14
C GLU A 101 -2.65 1.75 -17.75
N ARG A 102 -2.05 2.93 -17.63
CA ARG A 102 -0.70 3.19 -18.12
C ARG A 102 0.32 2.28 -17.45
N ILE A 103 0.27 2.16 -16.12
CA ILE A 103 1.13 1.26 -15.35
C ILE A 103 0.90 -0.19 -15.76
N VAL A 104 -0.36 -0.63 -15.85
CA VAL A 104 -0.69 -2.02 -16.21
C VAL A 104 -0.19 -2.38 -17.61
N ARG A 105 -0.38 -1.51 -18.61
CA ARG A 105 0.14 -1.74 -19.96
C ARG A 105 1.66 -1.81 -19.99
N ASN A 106 2.33 -0.92 -19.26
CA ASN A 106 3.80 -0.89 -19.24
C ASN A 106 4.35 -2.12 -18.51
N ALA A 107 3.75 -2.52 -17.38
CA ALA A 107 4.11 -3.74 -16.65
C ALA A 107 3.94 -4.98 -17.54
N ALA A 108 2.82 -5.10 -18.23
CA ALA A 108 2.54 -6.24 -19.11
C ALA A 108 3.52 -6.33 -20.29
N ARG A 109 3.93 -5.18 -20.88
CA ARG A 109 4.86 -5.15 -22.01
C ARG A 109 6.26 -5.66 -21.68
N ILE A 110 6.70 -5.48 -20.44
CA ILE A 110 8.05 -5.85 -20.00
C ILE A 110 8.08 -7.15 -19.17
N SER A 111 6.89 -7.70 -18.88
CA SER A 111 6.73 -8.95 -18.14
C SER A 111 6.88 -10.16 -19.06
N GLU A 112 7.45 -11.24 -18.52
CA GLU A 112 7.56 -12.51 -19.23
C GLU A 112 6.24 -13.30 -19.26
N SER A 113 5.32 -12.98 -18.34
CA SER A 113 3.99 -13.56 -18.23
C SER A 113 2.91 -12.50 -18.32
N ASP A 114 1.67 -12.95 -18.51
CA ASP A 114 0.50 -12.08 -18.36
C ASP A 114 0.44 -11.53 -16.93
N VAL A 115 -0.07 -10.30 -16.81
CA VAL A 115 -0.27 -9.58 -15.56
C VAL A 115 -1.76 -9.44 -15.31
N THR A 116 -2.19 -9.69 -14.08
CA THR A 116 -3.57 -9.49 -13.63
C THR A 116 -3.60 -8.40 -12.57
N VAL A 117 -4.45 -7.40 -12.77
CA VAL A 117 -4.64 -6.30 -11.81
C VAL A 117 -6.08 -6.23 -11.35
N PHE A 118 -6.29 -6.09 -10.05
CA PHE A 118 -7.58 -5.78 -9.45
C PHE A 118 -7.64 -4.28 -9.17
N ALA A 119 -8.37 -3.54 -10.01
CA ALA A 119 -8.65 -2.14 -9.79
C ALA A 119 -9.80 -1.99 -8.78
N VAL A 120 -9.55 -1.30 -7.68
CA VAL A 120 -10.49 -1.12 -6.56
C VAL A 120 -11.00 0.31 -6.57
N ASP A 121 -12.27 0.54 -6.90
CA ASP A 121 -12.87 1.89 -6.86
C ASP A 121 -13.18 2.29 -5.42
N LEU A 122 -12.38 3.21 -4.87
CA LEU A 122 -12.45 3.60 -3.46
C LEU A 122 -13.38 4.80 -3.25
N PRO A 123 -14.08 4.87 -2.10
CA PRO A 123 -14.91 6.02 -1.78
C PRO A 123 -14.02 7.25 -1.54
N LYS A 124 -14.38 8.36 -2.18
CA LYS A 124 -13.67 9.64 -2.08
C LYS A 124 -13.97 10.33 -0.75
N THR A 125 -13.34 9.85 0.31
CA THR A 125 -13.51 10.35 1.68
C THR A 125 -12.15 10.62 2.31
N ARG A 126 -12.07 11.62 3.21
CA ARG A 126 -10.80 12.03 3.83
C ARG A 126 -10.12 10.93 4.66
N ALA A 127 -10.86 9.94 5.15
CA ALA A 127 -10.33 8.86 5.98
C ALA A 127 -9.74 7.68 5.15
N THR A 128 -9.87 7.73 3.82
CA THR A 128 -9.40 6.69 2.91
C THR A 128 -8.94 7.33 1.61
N ILE A 129 -7.69 7.77 1.58
CA ILE A 129 -7.10 8.39 0.39
C ILE A 129 -6.36 7.38 -0.49
N HIS A 130 -6.03 6.20 0.04
CA HIS A 130 -5.34 5.11 -0.66
C HIS A 130 -5.88 3.73 -0.30
N LEU A 131 -5.67 2.74 -1.18
CA LEU A 131 -6.05 1.35 -0.97
C LEU A 131 -5.42 0.73 0.28
N ASP A 132 -4.16 1.05 0.55
CA ASP A 132 -3.43 0.47 1.66
C ASP A 132 -3.87 0.95 3.05
N MET A 133 -4.73 1.96 3.11
CA MET A 133 -5.37 2.39 4.34
C MET A 133 -6.54 1.49 4.74
N VAL A 134 -7.02 0.65 3.83
CA VAL A 134 -8.21 -0.20 4.03
C VAL A 134 -7.96 -1.68 3.74
N PHE A 135 -6.88 -2.01 3.05
CA PHE A 135 -6.49 -3.38 2.73
C PHE A 135 -4.97 -3.53 2.72
N THR A 136 -4.42 -4.44 3.53
CA THR A 136 -3.01 -4.86 3.44
C THR A 136 -2.87 -6.37 3.57
N MET A 137 -2.07 -7.00 2.71
CA MET A 137 -1.70 -8.41 2.86
C MET A 137 -0.63 -8.53 3.96
N ILE A 138 -0.93 -9.30 5.00
CA ILE A 138 -0.09 -9.41 6.21
C ILE A 138 0.59 -10.77 6.34
N ASP A 139 0.10 -11.76 5.60
CA ASP A 139 0.63 -13.12 5.53
C ASP A 139 0.24 -13.74 4.17
N GLN A 140 0.75 -14.92 3.83
CA GLN A 140 0.40 -15.62 2.59
C GLN A 140 -1.11 -15.90 2.47
N GLY A 141 -1.77 -16.16 3.60
CA GLY A 141 -3.20 -16.50 3.67
C GLY A 141 -4.03 -15.52 4.48
N SER A 142 -3.55 -14.30 4.75
CA SER A 142 -4.32 -13.34 5.56
C SER A 142 -4.10 -11.90 5.13
N ALA A 143 -5.17 -11.11 5.24
CA ALA A 143 -5.15 -9.68 5.00
C ALA A 143 -5.79 -8.91 6.16
N LEU A 144 -5.23 -7.76 6.49
CA LEU A 144 -5.81 -6.80 7.42
C LEU A 144 -6.77 -5.89 6.65
N ILE A 145 -8.01 -5.80 7.11
CA ILE A 145 -9.11 -5.20 6.34
C ILE A 145 -9.94 -4.23 7.19
N TYR A 146 -10.15 -3.03 6.65
CA TYR A 146 -11.23 -2.15 7.08
C TYR A 146 -12.53 -2.60 6.38
N GLU A 147 -13.34 -3.36 7.13
CA GLU A 147 -14.54 -4.03 6.63
C GLU A 147 -15.49 -3.10 5.85
N PRO A 148 -15.83 -1.88 6.31
CA PRO A 148 -16.86 -1.06 5.66
C PRO A 148 -16.55 -0.70 4.20
N VAL A 149 -15.27 -0.70 3.80
CA VAL A 149 -14.83 -0.36 2.44
C VAL A 149 -14.59 -1.62 1.61
N ILE A 150 -13.97 -2.67 2.17
CA ILE A 150 -13.57 -3.84 1.36
C ILE A 150 -14.65 -4.92 1.31
N LEU A 151 -15.39 -5.11 2.41
CA LEU A 151 -16.39 -6.19 2.57
C LEU A 151 -17.81 -5.66 2.78
N GLY A 152 -17.95 -4.36 3.07
CA GLY A 152 -19.21 -3.72 3.40
C GLY A 152 -20.27 -3.80 2.30
N ALA A 153 -21.53 -3.63 2.69
CA ALA A 153 -22.68 -3.72 1.78
C ALA A 153 -22.70 -2.64 0.68
N GLN A 154 -22.00 -1.52 0.88
CA GLN A 154 -21.75 -0.50 -0.14
C GLN A 154 -20.66 -1.04 -1.07
N LYS A 155 -21.06 -1.78 -2.10
CA LYS A 155 -20.12 -2.44 -3.02
C LYS A 155 -19.29 -1.40 -3.76
N ASN A 156 -18.01 -1.32 -3.40
CA ASN A 156 -17.00 -0.77 -4.29
C ASN A 156 -16.96 -1.62 -5.56
N SER A 157 -16.85 -0.97 -6.71
CA SER A 157 -16.67 -1.68 -7.97
C SER A 157 -15.25 -2.22 -8.04
N ILE A 158 -15.11 -3.53 -8.27
CA ILE A 158 -13.81 -4.18 -8.42
C ILE A 158 -13.68 -4.68 -9.85
N TYR A 159 -12.69 -4.18 -10.58
CA TYR A 159 -12.45 -4.58 -11.96
C TYR A 159 -11.17 -5.41 -12.04
N ARG A 160 -11.30 -6.65 -12.51
CA ARG A 160 -10.18 -7.47 -12.95
C ARG A 160 -9.74 -6.98 -14.33
N ILE A 161 -8.44 -6.72 -14.46
CA ILE A 161 -7.78 -6.30 -15.69
C ILE A 161 -6.70 -7.32 -16.02
N ASP A 162 -6.92 -8.09 -17.08
CA ASP A 162 -5.92 -9.01 -17.61
C ASP A 162 -5.15 -8.34 -18.74
N ALA A 163 -3.82 -8.32 -18.64
CA ALA A 163 -2.92 -7.66 -19.56
C ALA A 163 -1.81 -8.60 -20.02
N GLY A 164 -1.83 -8.96 -21.30
CA GLY A 164 -0.77 -9.76 -21.91
C GLY A 164 0.35 -8.91 -22.53
N LYS A 165 1.42 -9.55 -23.01
CA LYS A 165 2.64 -8.91 -23.56
C LYS A 165 2.40 -7.77 -24.57
N GLY A 166 1.32 -7.85 -25.35
CA GLY A 166 0.96 -6.80 -26.33
C GLY A 166 0.41 -5.51 -25.70
N GLY A 167 0.22 -5.45 -24.39
CA GLY A 167 -0.41 -4.32 -23.69
C GLY A 167 -1.91 -4.17 -23.98
N LYS A 168 -2.55 -5.21 -24.52
CA LYS A 168 -4.01 -5.24 -24.71
C LYS A 168 -4.67 -5.59 -23.37
N LEU A 169 -5.54 -4.71 -22.91
CA LEU A 169 -6.27 -4.87 -21.65
C LEU A 169 -7.62 -5.54 -21.90
N LYS A 170 -7.98 -6.50 -21.04
CA LYS A 170 -9.32 -7.09 -20.95
C LYS A 170 -9.87 -6.81 -19.56
N TYR A 171 -11.12 -6.36 -19.50
CA TYR A 171 -11.75 -5.94 -18.25
C TYR A 171 -12.93 -6.84 -17.95
N ARG A 172 -13.09 -7.17 -16.66
CA ARG A 172 -14.29 -7.83 -16.15
C ARG A 172 -14.51 -7.40 -14.71
N GLU A 173 -15.74 -7.07 -14.36
CA GLU A 173 -16.10 -6.83 -12.96
C GLU A 173 -16.11 -8.14 -12.17
N VAL A 174 -15.63 -8.10 -10.92
CA VAL A 174 -15.64 -9.24 -9.99
C VAL A 174 -16.40 -8.89 -8.71
N ASN A 175 -16.98 -9.90 -8.08
CA ASN A 175 -17.89 -9.70 -6.94
C ASN A 175 -17.26 -9.03 -5.72
N SER A 176 -15.98 -9.32 -5.46
CA SER A 176 -15.19 -8.71 -4.39
C SER A 176 -13.70 -8.87 -4.69
N LEU A 177 -12.86 -8.07 -4.02
CA LEU A 177 -11.41 -8.20 -4.13
C LEU A 177 -10.96 -9.60 -3.72
N LEU A 178 -11.42 -10.12 -2.57
CA LEU A 178 -11.03 -11.45 -2.09
C LEU A 178 -11.45 -12.57 -3.04
N ALA A 179 -12.65 -12.50 -3.61
CA ALA A 179 -13.11 -13.50 -4.58
C ALA A 179 -12.26 -13.47 -5.86
N GLY A 180 -11.92 -12.27 -6.36
CA GLY A 180 -11.04 -12.10 -7.50
C GLY A 180 -9.63 -12.64 -7.24
N LEU A 181 -9.04 -12.31 -6.09
CA LEU A 181 -7.72 -12.81 -5.69
C LEU A 181 -7.69 -14.34 -5.57
N LYS A 182 -8.77 -14.94 -5.07
CA LYS A 182 -8.92 -16.39 -5.00
C LYS A 182 -8.90 -17.07 -6.38
N GLU A 183 -9.42 -16.42 -7.43
CA GLU A 183 -9.30 -16.92 -8.81
C GLU A 183 -7.83 -17.01 -9.27
N GLU A 184 -6.94 -16.19 -8.71
CA GLU A 184 -5.49 -16.18 -8.99
C GLU A 184 -4.68 -17.05 -8.01
N GLY A 185 -5.35 -17.82 -7.15
CA GLY A 185 -4.70 -18.67 -6.14
C GLY A 185 -4.25 -17.94 -4.89
N ILE A 186 -4.70 -16.70 -4.68
CA ILE A 186 -4.41 -15.90 -3.48
C ILE A 186 -5.67 -15.94 -2.58
N ASP A 187 -5.74 -16.96 -1.72
CA ASP A 187 -6.86 -17.15 -0.79
C ASP A 187 -6.55 -16.49 0.56
N LEU A 188 -7.25 -15.40 0.88
CA LEU A 188 -6.94 -14.55 2.03
C LEU A 188 -8.10 -14.56 3.03
N GLU A 189 -7.79 -14.99 4.25
CA GLU A 189 -8.69 -14.82 5.38
C GLU A 189 -8.61 -13.39 5.94
N PRO A 190 -9.76 -12.72 6.14
CA PRO A 190 -9.78 -11.33 6.59
C PRO A 190 -9.58 -11.25 8.11
N VAL A 191 -8.58 -10.48 8.55
CA VAL A 191 -8.48 -9.97 9.92
C VAL A 191 -9.09 -8.57 9.93
N LEU A 192 -10.22 -8.41 10.62
CA LEU A 192 -10.94 -7.14 10.61
C LEU A 192 -10.33 -6.16 11.60
N CYS A 193 -10.05 -4.95 11.13
CA CYS A 193 -9.73 -3.83 12.01
C CYS A 193 -10.82 -3.68 13.07
N GLY A 194 -10.49 -3.18 14.26
CA GLY A 194 -11.47 -2.93 15.32
C GLY A 194 -12.35 -4.15 15.70
N LYS A 195 -11.90 -5.38 15.43
CA LYS A 195 -12.66 -6.64 15.58
C LYS A 195 -14.01 -6.66 14.84
N GLY A 196 -14.16 -5.92 13.74
CA GLY A 196 -15.45 -5.80 13.06
C GLY A 196 -16.48 -4.90 13.80
N HIS A 197 -16.16 -4.40 14.99
CA HIS A 197 -17.08 -3.56 15.75
C HIS A 197 -17.15 -2.15 15.15
N ARG A 198 -18.34 -1.73 14.70
CA ARG A 198 -18.57 -0.47 13.94
C ARG A 198 -17.83 0.75 14.50
N ILE A 199 -17.92 0.98 15.82
CA ILE A 199 -17.31 2.18 16.45
C ILE A 199 -15.78 2.04 16.53
N TYR A 200 -15.27 0.84 16.82
CA TYR A 200 -13.83 0.62 16.97
C TYR A 200 -13.15 0.70 15.62
N GLN A 201 -13.76 0.07 14.60
CA GLN A 201 -13.34 0.16 13.21
C GLN A 201 -13.19 1.61 12.75
N GLN A 202 -14.21 2.45 12.97
CA GLN A 202 -14.13 3.86 12.58
C GLN A 202 -13.01 4.58 13.31
N ARG A 203 -12.87 4.41 14.63
CA ARG A 203 -11.83 5.08 15.43
C ARG A 203 -10.43 4.68 14.98
N GLU A 204 -10.19 3.39 14.77
CA GLU A 204 -8.87 2.89 14.39
C GLU A 204 -8.57 3.16 12.91
N GLN A 205 -9.58 3.30 12.05
CA GLN A 205 -9.37 3.78 10.68
C GLN A 205 -8.75 5.17 10.65
N TRP A 206 -9.15 6.09 11.54
CA TRP A 206 -8.51 7.41 11.68
C TRP A 206 -7.05 7.35 12.13
N LEU A 207 -6.64 6.24 12.74
CA LEU A 207 -5.28 5.97 13.21
C LEU A 207 -4.57 4.94 12.32
N SER A 208 -5.05 4.77 11.09
CA SER A 208 -4.48 3.89 10.07
C SER A 208 -4.40 2.42 10.49
N GLY A 209 -5.45 1.91 11.15
CA GLY A 209 -5.52 0.55 11.69
C GLY A 209 -5.27 -0.56 10.68
N ALA A 210 -5.65 -0.38 9.41
CA ALA A 210 -5.39 -1.36 8.34
C ALA A 210 -4.00 -1.21 7.69
N ASN A 211 -3.23 -0.17 8.02
CA ASN A 211 -2.00 0.21 7.33
C ASN A 211 -0.74 -0.37 8.02
N SER A 212 -0.69 -1.70 8.07
CA SER A 212 0.44 -2.44 8.64
C SER A 212 1.52 -2.73 7.59
N PHE A 213 2.77 -2.86 8.04
CA PHE A 213 3.89 -3.19 7.16
C PHE A 213 4.38 -4.63 7.41
N ALA A 214 4.20 -5.52 6.43
CA ALA A 214 4.79 -6.86 6.48
C ALA A 214 6.28 -6.82 6.11
N PHE A 215 7.15 -7.20 7.04
CA PHE A 215 8.60 -7.33 6.79
C PHE A 215 9.02 -8.76 6.48
N ALA A 216 8.19 -9.75 6.84
CA ALA A 216 8.28 -11.15 6.39
C ALA A 216 6.86 -11.75 6.34
N PRO A 217 6.64 -12.91 5.70
CA PRO A 217 5.35 -13.61 5.75
C PRO A 217 4.90 -13.82 7.21
N GLY A 218 3.73 -13.29 7.56
CA GLY A 218 3.17 -13.39 8.91
C GLY A 218 3.85 -12.49 9.95
N LYS A 219 4.84 -11.66 9.58
CA LYS A 219 5.51 -10.74 10.51
C LYS A 219 5.32 -9.28 10.08
N ILE A 220 4.61 -8.52 10.90
CA ILE A 220 4.17 -7.15 10.58
C ILE A 220 4.60 -6.13 11.63
N LEU A 221 4.67 -4.87 11.22
CA LEU A 221 4.79 -3.69 12.07
C LEU A 221 3.49 -2.88 12.05
N MET A 222 3.03 -2.41 13.21
CA MET A 222 1.88 -1.51 13.32
C MET A 222 1.90 -0.66 14.59
N TYR A 223 1.04 0.36 14.66
CA TYR A 223 0.94 1.19 15.86
C TYR A 223 0.19 0.48 17.00
N SER A 224 0.69 0.65 18.22
CA SER A 224 0.08 0.12 19.45
C SER A 224 -1.24 0.81 19.84
N CYS A 225 -1.55 1.97 19.26
CA CYS A 225 -2.79 2.70 19.52
C CYS A 225 -4.05 2.04 18.93
N ASN A 226 -3.89 1.13 17.97
CA ASN A 226 -4.98 0.36 17.33
C ASN A 226 -5.29 -0.92 18.12
N LYS A 227 -5.68 -0.74 19.40
CA LYS A 227 -5.82 -1.81 20.40
C LYS A 227 -6.73 -2.96 19.95
N PHE A 228 -7.89 -2.66 19.38
CA PHE A 228 -8.86 -3.66 18.97
C PHE A 228 -8.43 -4.40 17.71
N THR A 229 -7.72 -3.73 16.80
CA THR A 229 -7.06 -4.39 15.67
C THR A 229 -5.95 -5.32 16.14
N VAL A 230 -5.17 -4.91 17.14
CA VAL A 230 -4.13 -5.75 17.76
C VAL A 230 -4.75 -6.99 18.43
N GLU A 231 -5.88 -6.82 19.14
CA GLU A 231 -6.65 -7.95 19.67
C GLU A 231 -7.17 -8.87 18.56
N ALA A 232 -7.65 -8.34 17.44
CA ALA A 232 -8.09 -9.14 16.30
C ALA A 232 -6.94 -9.97 15.69
N LEU A 233 -5.73 -9.39 15.64
CA LEU A 233 -4.53 -10.10 15.19
C LEU A 233 -4.14 -11.23 16.17
N ALA A 234 -4.22 -10.97 17.48
CA ALA A 234 -3.99 -11.99 18.50
C ALA A 234 -5.00 -13.14 18.39
N ASP A 235 -6.30 -12.84 18.24
CA ASP A 235 -7.35 -13.83 18.00
C ASP A 235 -7.11 -14.62 16.70
N ALA A 236 -6.52 -13.98 15.69
CA ALA A 236 -6.11 -14.61 14.44
C ALA A 236 -4.81 -15.42 14.56
N GLY A 237 -4.16 -15.48 15.72
CA GLY A 237 -2.96 -16.29 15.98
C GLY A 237 -1.63 -15.59 15.70
N PHE A 238 -1.58 -14.25 15.73
CA PHE A 238 -0.31 -13.51 15.79
C PHE A 238 0.13 -13.32 17.25
N ASP A 239 1.40 -13.58 17.52
CA ASP A 239 2.04 -13.09 18.74
C ASP A 239 2.11 -11.57 18.68
N VAL A 240 1.76 -10.89 19.77
CA VAL A 240 1.81 -9.43 19.85
C VAL A 240 2.94 -9.03 20.79
N VAL A 241 3.95 -8.34 20.26
CA VAL A 241 5.15 -7.96 21.01
C VAL A 241 5.45 -6.48 20.79
N ASP A 242 5.78 -5.76 21.86
CA ASP A 242 6.22 -4.36 21.75
C ASP A 242 7.64 -4.29 21.19
N SER A 243 7.91 -3.33 20.31
CA SER A 243 9.20 -3.15 19.65
C SER A 243 10.37 -3.03 20.62
N LYS A 244 10.13 -2.55 21.85
CA LYS A 244 11.15 -2.47 22.91
C LYS A 244 11.72 -3.83 23.31
N ALA A 245 10.96 -4.91 23.19
CA ALA A 245 11.46 -6.25 23.51
C ALA A 245 12.61 -6.65 22.56
N PHE A 246 12.49 -6.32 21.27
CA PHE A 246 13.53 -6.59 20.27
C PHE A 246 14.70 -5.61 20.38
N ILE A 247 14.42 -4.31 20.56
CA ILE A 247 15.47 -3.29 20.70
C ILE A 247 16.32 -3.55 21.95
N GLY A 248 15.70 -4.02 23.04
CA GLY A 248 16.38 -4.38 24.28
C GLY A 248 17.04 -5.77 24.28
N GLY A 249 16.86 -6.56 23.21
CA GLY A 249 17.40 -7.93 23.10
C GLY A 249 16.73 -8.95 24.03
N ALA A 250 15.53 -8.65 24.55
CA ALA A 250 14.77 -9.57 25.40
C ALA A 250 14.05 -10.66 24.59
N ASP A 251 13.84 -10.42 23.29
CA ASP A 251 13.20 -11.37 22.37
C ASP A 251 13.85 -11.30 20.98
N CYS A 252 13.57 -12.29 20.14
CA CYS A 252 14.03 -12.40 18.77
C CYS A 252 12.84 -12.65 17.83
N VAL A 253 12.77 -11.93 16.71
CA VAL A 253 11.67 -12.07 15.74
C VAL A 253 11.54 -13.49 15.18
N ASP A 254 12.60 -14.29 15.22
CA ASP A 254 12.62 -15.68 14.74
C ASP A 254 11.95 -16.68 15.69
N ASN A 255 11.70 -16.28 16.94
CA ASN A 255 10.94 -17.09 17.89
C ASN A 255 9.44 -17.18 17.53
N HIS A 256 8.97 -16.29 16.65
CA HIS A 256 7.56 -16.15 16.31
C HIS A 256 7.31 -16.54 14.85
N LYS A 257 6.32 -17.42 14.65
CA LYS A 257 5.86 -17.77 13.30
C LYS A 257 4.99 -16.66 12.72
N ARG A 258 4.06 -16.13 13.51
CA ARG A 258 3.21 -14.99 13.15
C ARG A 258 3.35 -13.95 14.23
N LEU A 259 3.73 -12.74 13.87
CA LEU A 259 4.16 -11.69 14.78
C LEU A 259 3.62 -10.33 14.36
N ALA A 260 2.90 -9.67 15.26
CA ALA A 260 2.58 -8.26 15.17
C ALA A 260 3.49 -7.49 16.14
N VAL A 261 4.53 -6.87 15.58
CA VAL A 261 5.38 -5.95 16.32
C VAL A 261 4.68 -4.60 16.43
N THR A 262 4.36 -4.21 17.65
CA THR A 262 3.69 -2.94 17.92
C THR A 262 4.69 -1.88 18.39
N PHE A 263 4.46 -0.62 18.04
CA PHE A 263 5.27 0.49 18.54
C PHE A 263 4.41 1.74 18.76
N ASP A 264 4.86 2.63 19.64
CA ASP A 264 4.18 3.90 19.84
C ASP A 264 4.38 4.80 18.61
N GLY A 265 3.26 5.17 17.99
CA GLY A 265 3.24 6.01 16.81
C GLY A 265 2.10 7.02 16.85
N ILE A 266 1.59 7.41 18.03
CA ILE A 266 0.42 8.29 18.11
C ILE A 266 0.67 9.64 17.42
N GLU A 267 1.86 10.23 17.56
CA GLU A 267 2.20 11.49 16.88
C GLU A 267 2.36 11.31 15.37
N LEU A 268 2.89 10.16 14.92
CA LEU A 268 3.00 9.82 13.50
C LEU A 268 1.62 9.59 12.87
N ALA A 269 0.72 8.92 13.59
CA ALA A 269 -0.65 8.65 13.15
C ALA A 269 -1.45 9.95 12.91
N ARG A 270 -1.11 11.05 13.58
CA ARG A 270 -1.72 12.37 13.32
C ARG A 270 -1.43 12.90 11.92
N GLY A 271 -0.37 12.42 11.26
CA GLY A 271 -0.11 12.65 9.85
C GLY A 271 -1.01 11.87 8.89
N GLY A 272 -1.83 10.95 9.40
CA GLY A 272 -2.83 10.21 8.62
C GLY A 272 -2.33 8.92 7.96
N GLY A 273 -1.16 8.40 8.35
CA GLY A 273 -0.57 7.18 7.78
C GLY A 273 -0.01 6.22 8.83
N GLY A 274 0.00 4.93 8.48
CA GLY A 274 0.51 3.85 9.31
C GLY A 274 1.96 3.46 8.98
N ALA A 275 2.38 2.30 9.50
CA ALA A 275 3.71 1.76 9.25
C ALA A 275 3.97 1.52 7.75
N ARG A 276 2.96 1.14 6.97
CA ARG A 276 3.11 0.92 5.53
C ARG A 276 3.33 2.22 4.75
N CYS A 277 2.67 3.31 5.14
CA CYS A 277 2.86 4.64 4.55
C CYS A 277 4.30 5.14 4.74
N MET A 278 4.95 4.78 5.85
CA MET A 278 6.32 5.20 6.18
C MET A 278 7.41 4.35 5.53
N THR A 279 7.05 3.37 4.70
CA THR A 279 8.01 2.42 4.10
C THR A 279 7.89 2.39 2.59
N LEU A 280 9.03 2.15 1.92
CA LEU A 280 9.10 1.89 0.49
C LEU A 280 10.01 0.66 0.27
N PRO A 281 9.46 -0.57 0.22
CA PRO A 281 10.20 -1.76 -0.14
C PRO A 281 10.82 -1.59 -1.52
N VAL A 282 12.15 -1.70 -1.56
CA VAL A 282 12.91 -1.73 -2.80
C VAL A 282 13.10 -3.17 -3.27
N GLU A 283 13.39 -4.07 -2.34
CA GLU A 283 13.61 -5.48 -2.63
C GLU A 283 12.94 -6.34 -1.56
N ARG A 284 12.41 -7.48 -1.99
CA ARG A 284 11.89 -8.53 -1.11
C ARG A 284 12.37 -9.87 -1.63
N LEU A 285 12.78 -10.75 -0.72
CA LEU A 285 13.05 -12.14 -1.07
C LEU A 285 11.78 -12.80 -1.61
N LYS A 286 11.98 -13.74 -2.54
CA LYS A 286 10.88 -14.55 -3.05
C LYS A 286 10.27 -15.33 -1.89
N VAL A 287 8.95 -15.28 -1.80
CA VAL A 287 8.18 -16.09 -0.86
C VAL A 287 7.94 -17.44 -1.51
N GLU A 288 8.29 -18.52 -0.80
CA GLU A 288 8.04 -19.91 -1.19
C GLU A 288 6.57 -20.29 -1.00
#